data_AF-A0A7G2E5F3-F1
#
_entry.id   AF-A0A7G2E5F3-F1
#
_cell.length_a   1.000
_cell.length_b   1.000
_cell.length_c   1.000
_cell.angle_alpha   90.00
_cell.angle_beta   90.00
_cell.angle_gamma   90.00
#
_symmetry.space_group_name_H-M   'P 1'
#
loop_
_entity.id
_entity.type
_entity.pdbx_description
1 polymer ?
#
loop_
_entity_poly.entity_id
_entity_poly.type
_entity_poly.pdbx_seq_one_letter_code
_entity_poly.pdbx_strand_id
1 'polypeptide(L)'
;MDNSNFETLPEDLQKEILLWLSPKSLVKFTLVSKKCASIIRGEEFKALYMRRSMTRPRVLIVANESTGEKSLVFHTLYQEEEPLLSSCHQQPMRITNNAPRFIASQPILGLICLRNGSEVVIHNPGTKNIQTLPKIKAPSLSFKKTFFGYDGVTEVFKVLCITGPRGFKPSRKCHVYTMGSGKNSWRRFKCRKRHYPSTEGLCKEGNLYYGAQSISRKSLLMRFNVRSEEFSVIKLPNQQVNFCRGWNLVNYNGKIAVAKNVDVDTGDLQMWVLDDMGEWLSEIITIPRWKETTNNCTYHFKGTIGTGELVFIARYFVDESPIVLYYNKNTKNLRRFTLEELFKDLPPLNHSSYHNIQIFLNHIDSTWLM
;
A
#
# COMPACT_ATOMS: atom_id res chain seq x y z
N MET A 1 -45.14 -2.19 -24.01
CA MET A 1 -44.07 -2.66 -23.11
C MET A 1 -43.52 -1.42 -22.43
N ASP A 2 -43.86 -1.21 -21.16
CA ASP A 2 -43.25 -0.14 -20.37
C ASP A 2 -41.75 -0.43 -20.27
N ASN A 3 -40.94 0.42 -20.89
CA ASN A 3 -39.49 0.42 -20.69
C ASN A 3 -39.22 0.93 -19.28
N SER A 4 -39.18 0.02 -18.31
CA SER A 4 -38.63 0.31 -16.98
C SER A 4 -37.14 0.65 -17.11
N ASN A 5 -36.85 1.94 -17.28
CA ASN A 5 -35.49 2.44 -17.35
C ASN A 5 -34.97 2.66 -15.92
N PHE A 6 -33.68 2.43 -15.68
CA PHE A 6 -33.01 2.72 -14.41
C PHE A 6 -33.33 4.14 -13.88
N GLU A 7 -33.50 5.11 -14.79
CA GLU A 7 -33.79 6.50 -14.44
C GLU A 7 -35.21 6.73 -13.89
N THR A 8 -36.16 5.79 -14.05
CA THR A 8 -37.52 5.89 -13.49
C THR A 8 -37.60 5.36 -12.05
N LEU A 9 -36.57 4.66 -11.56
CA LEU A 9 -36.50 4.21 -10.17
C LEU A 9 -36.38 5.41 -9.21
N PRO A 10 -36.92 5.32 -7.98
CA PRO A 10 -36.58 6.24 -6.89
C PRO A 10 -35.07 6.41 -6.73
N GLU A 11 -34.61 7.62 -6.39
CA GLU A 11 -33.18 7.93 -6.29
C GLU A 11 -32.45 7.03 -5.28
N ASP A 12 -33.11 6.68 -4.16
CA ASP A 12 -32.53 5.80 -3.15
C ASP A 12 -32.23 4.40 -3.69
N LEU A 13 -33.12 3.84 -4.52
CA LEU A 13 -32.88 2.55 -5.19
C LEU A 13 -31.77 2.66 -6.24
N GLN A 14 -31.68 3.80 -6.94
CA GLN A 14 -30.58 4.05 -7.88
C GLN A 14 -29.24 4.09 -7.13
N LYS A 15 -29.17 4.82 -6.01
CA LYS A 15 -28.00 4.86 -5.13
C LYS A 15 -27.64 3.46 -4.66
N GLU A 16 -28.61 2.69 -4.15
CA GLU A 16 -28.38 1.34 -3.66
C GLU A 16 -27.77 0.44 -4.76
N ILE A 17 -28.38 0.41 -5.95
CA ILE A 17 -27.86 -0.37 -7.09
C ILE A 17 -26.44 0.06 -7.46
N LEU A 18 -26.18 1.37 -7.57
CA LEU A 18 -24.87 1.90 -7.91
C LEU A 18 -23.81 1.53 -6.84
N LEU A 19 -24.18 1.48 -5.55
CA LEU A 19 -23.26 1.06 -4.48
C LEU A 19 -22.77 -0.40 -4.64
N TRP A 20 -23.53 -1.26 -5.33
CA TRP A 20 -23.13 -2.64 -5.62
C TRP A 20 -22.13 -2.77 -6.78
N LEU A 21 -21.93 -1.71 -7.56
CA LEU A 21 -21.09 -1.75 -8.75
C LEU A 21 -19.59 -1.62 -8.42
N SER A 22 -18.76 -2.28 -9.24
CA SER A 22 -17.31 -2.06 -9.22
C SER A 22 -16.95 -0.63 -9.61
N PRO A 23 -15.80 -0.08 -9.18
CA PRO A 23 -15.41 1.28 -9.56
C PRO A 23 -15.28 1.46 -11.07
N LYS A 24 -14.81 0.43 -11.79
CA LYS A 24 -14.75 0.42 -13.27
C LYS A 24 -16.14 0.57 -13.89
N SER A 25 -17.16 -0.10 -13.33
CA SER A 25 -18.54 0.03 -13.79
C SER A 25 -19.09 1.42 -13.47
N LEU A 26 -18.81 1.96 -12.28
CA LEU A 26 -19.22 3.32 -11.91
C LEU A 26 -18.68 4.36 -12.89
N VAL A 27 -17.41 4.29 -13.26
CA VAL A 27 -16.83 5.17 -14.29
C VAL A 27 -17.64 5.10 -15.58
N LYS A 28 -18.01 3.90 -16.06
CA LYS A 28 -18.87 3.78 -17.26
C LYS A 28 -20.22 4.47 -17.07
N PHE A 29 -20.88 4.27 -15.93
CA PHE A 29 -22.15 4.93 -15.62
C PHE A 29 -22.05 6.46 -15.58
N THR A 30 -20.94 7.01 -15.10
CA THR A 30 -20.71 8.47 -15.14
C THR A 30 -20.58 9.03 -16.57
N LEU A 31 -20.22 8.18 -17.55
CA LEU A 31 -20.08 8.58 -18.94
C LEU A 31 -21.39 8.45 -19.73
N VAL A 32 -22.26 7.50 -19.37
CA VAL A 32 -23.48 7.18 -20.15
C VAL A 32 -24.77 7.78 -19.59
N SER A 33 -24.82 8.22 -18.33
CA SER A 33 -26.00 8.90 -17.76
C SER A 33 -25.59 10.10 -16.91
N LYS A 34 -26.19 11.27 -17.19
CA LYS A 34 -26.00 12.50 -16.41
C LYS A 34 -26.54 12.35 -14.99
N LYS A 35 -27.65 11.65 -14.81
CA LYS A 35 -28.26 11.39 -13.49
C LYS A 35 -27.34 10.52 -12.65
N CYS A 36 -26.86 9.40 -13.20
CA CYS A 36 -25.87 8.54 -12.53
C CYS A 36 -24.60 9.32 -12.20
N ALA A 37 -24.09 10.14 -13.13
CA ALA A 37 -22.91 10.96 -12.90
C ALA A 37 -23.10 11.94 -11.74
N SER A 38 -24.28 12.57 -11.63
CA SER A 38 -24.63 13.45 -10.52
C SER A 38 -24.66 12.71 -9.18
N ILE A 39 -25.29 11.53 -9.14
CA ILE A 39 -25.36 10.70 -7.93
C ILE A 39 -23.95 10.27 -7.49
N ILE A 40 -23.15 9.71 -8.41
CA ILE A 40 -21.82 9.14 -8.11
C ILE A 40 -20.85 10.22 -7.64
N ARG A 41 -20.94 11.44 -8.19
CA ARG A 41 -20.09 12.57 -7.79
C ARG A 41 -20.54 13.23 -6.49
N GLY A 42 -21.75 12.94 -6.01
CA GLY A 42 -22.28 13.47 -4.75
C GLY A 42 -21.53 12.95 -3.53
N GLU A 43 -21.32 13.82 -2.54
CA GLU A 43 -20.58 13.50 -1.32
C GLU A 43 -21.23 12.37 -0.50
N GLU A 44 -22.56 12.32 -0.46
CA GLU A 44 -23.31 11.24 0.20
C GLU A 44 -22.97 9.87 -0.42
N PHE A 45 -23.00 9.77 -1.76
CA PHE A 45 -22.68 8.52 -2.44
C PHE A 45 -21.23 8.11 -2.20
N LYS A 46 -20.27 9.05 -2.27
CA LYS A 46 -18.86 8.76 -1.98
C LYS A 46 -18.70 8.22 -0.56
N ALA A 47 -19.33 8.85 0.43
CA ALA A 47 -19.27 8.41 1.82
C ALA A 47 -19.86 7.00 2.01
N LEU A 48 -21.03 6.73 1.42
CA LEU A 48 -21.68 5.42 1.47
C LEU A 48 -20.83 4.33 0.77
N TYR A 49 -20.29 4.63 -0.41
CA TYR A 49 -19.44 3.72 -1.17
C TYR A 49 -18.17 3.38 -0.40
N MET A 50 -17.52 4.38 0.19
CA MET A 50 -16.33 4.19 1.02
C MET A 50 -16.61 3.35 2.27
N ARG A 51 -17.70 3.64 3.00
CA ARG A 51 -18.10 2.86 4.19
C ARG A 51 -18.31 1.39 3.83
N ARG A 52 -19.03 1.13 2.74
CA ARG A 52 -19.26 -0.21 2.22
C ARG A 52 -17.96 -0.90 1.79
N SER A 53 -17.03 -0.18 1.17
CA SER A 53 -15.77 -0.78 0.74
C SER A 53 -14.86 -1.14 1.92
N MET A 54 -14.89 -0.35 3.00
CA MET A 54 -14.16 -0.63 4.23
C MET A 54 -14.60 -1.94 4.91
N THR A 55 -15.85 -2.39 4.72
CA THR A 55 -16.32 -3.68 5.24
C THR A 55 -15.93 -4.87 4.36
N ARG A 56 -15.29 -4.63 3.21
CA ARG A 56 -14.87 -5.68 2.26
C ARG A 56 -13.43 -5.43 1.78
N PRO A 57 -12.44 -5.42 2.69
CA PRO A 57 -11.06 -5.17 2.33
C PRO A 57 -10.53 -6.19 1.32
N ARG A 58 -9.58 -5.74 0.53
CA ARG A 58 -8.93 -6.51 -0.52
C ARG A 58 -7.42 -6.56 -0.32
N VAL A 59 -6.83 -7.65 -0.77
CA VAL A 59 -5.40 -7.73 -1.03
C VAL A 59 -5.13 -7.12 -2.40
N LEU A 60 -4.25 -6.12 -2.45
CA LEU A 60 -3.78 -5.52 -3.70
C LEU A 60 -2.38 -6.03 -4.01
N ILE A 61 -2.22 -6.62 -5.19
CA ILE A 61 -0.94 -7.13 -5.70
C ILE A 61 -0.51 -6.24 -6.86
N VAL A 62 0.73 -5.78 -6.81
CA VAL A 62 1.37 -4.93 -7.81
C VAL A 62 2.63 -5.63 -8.31
N ALA A 63 2.64 -6.05 -9.57
CA ALA A 63 3.76 -6.78 -10.18
C ALA A 63 4.35 -5.98 -11.34
N ASN A 64 5.68 -5.78 -11.35
CA ASN A 64 6.36 -5.22 -12.53
C ASN A 64 6.75 -6.36 -13.48
N GLU A 65 6.18 -6.37 -14.69
CA GLU A 65 6.55 -7.30 -15.76
C GLU A 65 7.89 -6.87 -16.40
N SER A 66 8.74 -7.85 -16.69
CA SER A 66 10.10 -7.63 -17.20
C SER A 66 10.29 -7.99 -18.68
N THR A 67 9.28 -8.51 -19.38
CA THR A 67 9.41 -9.03 -20.74
C THR A 67 8.83 -8.09 -21.80
N GLY A 68 9.68 -7.67 -22.76
CA GLY A 68 9.28 -6.92 -23.96
C GLY A 68 8.81 -5.49 -23.68
N GLU A 69 7.58 -5.33 -23.20
CA GLU A 69 7.01 -4.07 -22.72
C GLU A 69 7.07 -4.03 -21.19
N LYS A 70 7.65 -2.97 -20.63
CA LYS A 70 7.72 -2.80 -19.16
C LYS A 70 6.34 -2.40 -18.63
N SER A 71 5.52 -3.38 -18.30
CA SER A 71 4.18 -3.15 -17.81
C SER A 71 4.08 -3.33 -16.28
N LEU A 72 3.11 -2.66 -15.67
CA LEU A 72 2.75 -2.81 -14.27
C LEU A 72 1.37 -3.46 -14.19
N VAL A 73 1.29 -4.60 -13.51
CA VAL A 73 0.05 -5.37 -13.37
C VAL A 73 -0.52 -5.20 -11.97
N PHE A 74 -1.82 -5.03 -11.91
CA PHE A 74 -2.59 -4.95 -10.68
C PHE A 74 -3.59 -6.10 -10.60
N HIS A 75 -3.57 -6.80 -9.47
CA HIS A 75 -4.61 -7.76 -9.09
C HIS A 75 -5.20 -7.36 -7.75
N THR A 76 -6.51 -7.53 -7.61
CA THR A 76 -7.21 -7.35 -6.34
C THR A 76 -7.95 -8.62 -5.98
N LEU A 77 -7.88 -9.04 -4.72
CA LEU A 77 -8.55 -10.22 -4.21
C LEU A 77 -9.31 -9.85 -2.94
N TYR A 78 -10.50 -10.40 -2.70
CA TYR A 78 -11.15 -10.25 -1.40
C TYR A 78 -10.33 -10.92 -0.32
N GLN A 79 -10.06 -10.20 0.76
CA GLN A 79 -9.09 -10.64 1.77
C GLN A 79 -9.65 -11.73 2.71
N GLU A 80 -10.98 -11.81 2.84
CA GLU A 80 -11.67 -12.69 3.78
C GLU A 80 -12.50 -13.79 3.07
N GLU A 81 -12.56 -13.80 1.74
CA GLU A 81 -13.27 -14.84 0.99
C GLU A 81 -12.34 -16.04 0.74
N GLU A 82 -12.63 -17.15 1.43
CA GLU A 82 -12.08 -18.48 1.15
C GLU A 82 -12.87 -19.15 0.00
N PRO A 83 -12.20 -19.80 -0.98
CA PRO A 83 -10.79 -19.70 -1.29
C PRO A 83 -10.50 -18.41 -2.07
N LEU A 84 -9.30 -17.85 -1.91
CA LEU A 84 -8.78 -16.72 -2.73
C LEU A 84 -8.81 -16.98 -4.26
N LEU A 85 -9.22 -18.19 -4.67
CA LEU A 85 -9.28 -18.72 -6.02
C LEU A 85 -10.71 -18.77 -6.61
N SER A 86 -11.78 -18.64 -5.83
CA SER A 86 -13.16 -18.80 -6.34
C SER A 86 -13.72 -17.57 -7.08
N SER A 87 -13.08 -16.41 -6.96
CA SER A 87 -13.50 -15.16 -7.60
C SER A 87 -12.56 -14.67 -8.71
N CYS A 88 -11.69 -15.54 -9.24
CA CYS A 88 -10.71 -15.23 -10.28
C CYS A 88 -11.35 -15.02 -11.67
N HIS A 89 -12.26 -14.07 -11.77
CA HIS A 89 -12.74 -13.47 -13.02
C HIS A 89 -12.35 -11.98 -13.12
N GLN A 90 -11.51 -11.49 -12.21
CA GLN A 90 -10.98 -10.13 -12.28
C GLN A 90 -9.82 -10.10 -13.27
N GLN A 91 -10.08 -9.58 -14.47
CA GLN A 91 -9.04 -9.34 -15.45
C GLN A 91 -7.94 -8.44 -14.86
N PRO A 92 -6.66 -8.86 -14.91
CA PRO A 92 -5.56 -8.02 -14.48
C PRO A 92 -5.59 -6.70 -15.24
N MET A 93 -5.31 -5.61 -14.52
CA MET A 93 -5.13 -4.33 -15.17
C MET A 93 -3.65 -4.11 -15.43
N ARG A 94 -3.32 -3.80 -16.69
CA ARG A 94 -1.97 -3.44 -17.12
C ARG A 94 -1.85 -1.93 -17.31
N ILE A 95 -0.80 -1.35 -16.75
CA ILE A 95 -0.32 -0.02 -17.12
C ILE A 95 0.98 -0.22 -17.89
N THR A 96 0.95 0.00 -19.20
CA THR A 96 2.16 -0.02 -20.03
C THR A 96 3.01 1.20 -19.73
N ASN A 97 4.32 1.02 -19.54
CA ASN A 97 5.25 2.14 -19.44
C ASN A 97 6.59 1.82 -20.13
N ASN A 98 7.35 2.85 -20.50
CA ASN A 98 8.66 2.71 -21.13
C ASN A 98 9.80 2.54 -20.10
N ALA A 99 9.50 2.69 -18.81
CA ALA A 99 10.49 2.81 -17.75
C ALA A 99 10.57 1.56 -16.86
N PRO A 100 11.75 1.21 -16.31
CA PRO A 100 12.06 -0.16 -15.92
C PRO A 100 11.35 -0.69 -14.67
N ARG A 101 10.93 0.16 -13.72
CA ARG A 101 10.31 -0.31 -12.46
C ARG A 101 9.63 0.78 -11.65
N PHE A 102 8.40 0.53 -11.21
CA PHE A 102 7.71 1.34 -10.20
C PHE A 102 7.79 0.71 -8.80
N ILE A 103 7.93 1.59 -7.81
CA ILE A 103 7.74 1.25 -6.39
C ILE A 103 6.40 1.85 -5.98
N ALA A 104 5.53 1.05 -5.37
CA ALA A 104 4.20 1.44 -4.93
C ALA A 104 4.24 1.78 -3.43
N SER A 105 3.52 2.83 -3.04
CA SER A 105 3.20 3.08 -1.63
C SER A 105 2.13 2.10 -1.15
N GLN A 106 1.93 2.06 0.17
CA GLN A 106 0.70 1.50 0.69
C GLN A 106 -0.53 2.22 0.12
N PRO A 107 -1.64 1.50 -0.11
CA PRO A 107 -2.91 2.09 -0.52
C PRO A 107 -3.51 2.91 0.62
N ILE A 108 -4.09 4.06 0.26
CA ILE A 108 -4.77 4.97 1.16
C ILE A 108 -6.08 5.36 0.50
N LEU A 109 -7.19 4.97 1.10
CA LEU A 109 -8.55 5.22 0.57
C LEU A 109 -8.70 4.80 -0.90
N GLY A 110 -8.16 3.62 -1.22
CA GLY A 110 -8.18 3.03 -2.57
C GLY A 110 -7.22 3.66 -3.58
N LEU A 111 -6.47 4.70 -3.19
CA LEU A 111 -5.41 5.29 -4.02
C LEU A 111 -4.05 4.72 -3.66
N ILE A 112 -3.17 4.59 -4.66
CA ILE A 112 -1.76 4.27 -4.47
C ILE A 112 -0.88 5.33 -5.11
N CYS A 113 0.31 5.54 -4.56
CA CYS A 113 1.34 6.36 -5.18
C CYS A 113 2.42 5.46 -5.77
N LEU A 114 2.64 5.59 -7.08
CA LEU A 114 3.68 4.89 -7.82
C LEU A 114 4.84 5.84 -8.08
N ARG A 115 6.06 5.39 -7.85
CA ARG A 115 7.27 6.16 -8.17
C ARG A 115 8.23 5.36 -9.05
N ASN A 116 8.72 6.03 -10.09
CA ASN A 116 9.86 5.57 -10.88
C ASN A 116 10.82 6.74 -11.11
N GLY A 117 12.01 6.68 -10.51
CA GLY A 117 12.97 7.78 -10.57
C GLY A 117 12.37 9.11 -10.06
N SER A 118 12.23 10.08 -10.96
CA SER A 118 11.63 11.40 -10.69
C SER A 118 10.14 11.49 -11.05
N GLU A 119 9.59 10.45 -11.66
CA GLU A 119 8.19 10.35 -12.04
C GLU A 119 7.40 9.79 -10.87
N VAL A 120 6.30 10.46 -10.56
CA VAL A 120 5.40 10.09 -9.48
C VAL A 120 3.99 10.17 -10.02
N VAL A 121 3.22 9.14 -9.75
CA VAL A 121 1.86 8.97 -10.26
C VAL A 121 0.97 8.55 -9.10
N ILE A 122 -0.18 9.21 -8.95
CA ILE A 122 -1.25 8.73 -8.08
C ILE A 122 -2.21 7.94 -8.95
N HIS A 123 -2.58 6.75 -8.50
CA HIS A 123 -3.39 5.83 -9.28
C HIS A 123 -4.52 5.27 -8.42
N ASN A 124 -5.71 5.16 -9.00
CA ASN A 124 -6.81 4.39 -8.45
C ASN A 124 -6.92 3.07 -9.24
N PRO A 125 -6.53 1.92 -8.65
CA PRO A 125 -6.59 0.64 -9.34
C PRO A 125 -8.00 0.21 -9.75
N GLY A 126 -9.01 0.59 -8.96
CA GLY A 126 -10.40 0.23 -9.23
C GLY A 126 -10.99 0.98 -10.42
N THR A 127 -10.79 2.29 -10.49
CA THR A 127 -11.34 3.14 -11.57
C THR A 127 -10.46 3.14 -12.81
N LYS A 128 -9.21 2.70 -12.67
CA LYS A 128 -8.15 2.78 -13.68
C LYS A 128 -7.66 4.20 -13.97
N ASN A 129 -8.14 5.19 -13.22
CA ASN A 129 -7.74 6.58 -13.43
C ASN A 129 -6.35 6.85 -12.84
N ILE A 130 -5.63 7.74 -13.51
CA ILE A 130 -4.24 8.05 -13.24
C ILE A 130 -4.08 9.57 -13.19
N GLN A 131 -3.40 10.05 -12.14
CA GLN A 131 -2.95 11.43 -12.03
C GLN A 131 -1.42 11.47 -12.02
N THR A 132 -0.83 11.94 -13.12
CA THR A 132 0.61 12.15 -13.22
C THR A 132 1.02 13.43 -12.52
N LEU A 133 1.98 13.35 -11.60
CA LEU A 133 2.51 14.50 -10.88
C LEU A 133 3.65 15.16 -11.67
N PRO A 134 3.91 16.46 -11.46
CA PRO A 134 5.05 17.14 -12.08
C PRO A 134 6.36 16.44 -11.71
N LYS A 135 7.36 16.46 -12.58
CA LYS A 135 8.66 15.83 -12.28
C LYS A 135 9.35 16.52 -11.11
N ILE A 136 9.91 15.74 -10.19
CA ILE A 136 10.68 16.28 -9.05
C ILE A 136 11.99 16.88 -9.58
N LYS A 137 12.15 18.20 -9.41
CA LYS A 137 13.39 18.93 -9.78
C LYS A 137 14.51 18.64 -8.79
N ALA A 138 15.28 17.59 -9.06
CA ALA A 138 16.48 17.22 -8.32
C ALA A 138 17.55 16.63 -9.28
N PRO A 139 18.84 16.66 -8.92
CA PRO A 139 19.90 16.10 -9.75
C PRO A 139 19.56 14.67 -10.20
N SER A 140 19.87 14.31 -11.45
CA SER A 140 19.53 13.00 -12.04
C SER A 140 19.96 11.83 -11.15
N LEU A 141 21.14 12.00 -10.56
CA LEU A 141 21.78 11.01 -9.72
C LEU A 141 21.26 11.01 -8.26
N SER A 142 20.45 11.96 -7.82
CA SER A 142 19.97 11.97 -6.42
C SER A 142 19.05 10.79 -6.13
N PHE A 143 19.16 10.17 -4.94
CA PHE A 143 18.10 9.28 -4.47
C PHE A 143 16.82 10.10 -4.24
N LYS A 144 15.67 9.44 -4.42
CA LYS A 144 14.34 10.00 -4.19
C LYS A 144 13.52 8.93 -3.48
N LYS A 145 12.98 9.24 -2.32
CA LYS A 145 12.04 8.35 -1.61
C LYS A 145 10.74 9.12 -1.44
N THR A 146 9.62 8.49 -1.80
CA THR A 146 8.28 9.08 -1.72
C THR A 146 7.44 8.37 -0.67
N PHE A 147 6.58 9.12 -0.02
CA PHE A 147 5.59 8.65 0.94
C PHE A 147 4.26 9.30 0.58
N PHE A 148 3.21 8.50 0.54
CA PHE A 148 1.85 8.95 0.27
C PHE A 148 1.10 9.02 1.57
N GLY A 149 0.39 10.11 1.83
CA GLY A 149 -0.36 10.33 3.06
C GLY A 149 -1.66 11.07 2.84
N TYR A 150 -2.56 10.89 3.80
CA TYR A 150 -3.88 11.49 3.83
C TYR A 150 -4.19 12.00 5.23
N ASP A 151 -4.75 13.21 5.30
CA ASP A 151 -5.29 13.77 6.53
C ASP A 151 -6.82 13.74 6.47
N GLY A 152 -7.45 12.95 7.35
CA GLY A 152 -8.90 12.77 7.34
C GLY A 152 -9.72 13.94 7.86
N VAL A 153 -9.10 14.94 8.50
CA VAL A 153 -9.81 16.14 8.97
C VAL A 153 -9.89 17.20 7.90
N THR A 154 -8.80 17.41 7.16
CA THR A 154 -8.79 18.36 6.02
C THR A 154 -9.13 17.69 4.70
N GLU A 155 -9.25 16.35 4.69
CA GLU A 155 -9.53 15.51 3.51
C GLU A 155 -8.52 15.70 2.38
N VAL A 156 -7.26 15.95 2.74
CA VAL A 156 -6.20 16.25 1.77
C VAL A 156 -5.21 15.11 1.66
N PHE A 157 -4.95 14.68 0.42
CA PHE A 157 -3.82 13.82 0.08
C PHE A 157 -2.55 14.64 -0.16
N LYS A 158 -1.44 14.16 0.38
CA LYS A 158 -0.10 14.71 0.10
C LYS A 158 0.88 13.61 -0.27
N VAL A 159 1.81 13.95 -1.16
CA VAL A 159 3.01 13.14 -1.41
C VAL A 159 4.20 13.88 -0.85
N LEU A 160 4.89 13.26 0.11
CA LEU A 160 6.18 13.71 0.60
C LEU A 160 7.28 13.02 -0.20
N CYS A 161 8.24 13.78 -0.73
CA CYS A 161 9.45 13.24 -1.32
C CYS A 161 10.70 13.77 -0.63
N ILE A 162 11.58 12.86 -0.21
CA ILE A 162 12.89 13.17 0.35
C ILE A 162 13.95 12.86 -0.70
N THR A 163 14.80 13.85 -0.99
CA THR A 163 15.85 13.72 -1.99
C THR A 163 17.23 13.94 -1.39
N GLY A 164 18.25 13.28 -1.90
CA GLY A 164 19.62 13.46 -1.41
C GLY A 164 20.68 12.85 -2.30
N PRO A 165 21.97 13.06 -1.98
CA PRO A 165 23.07 12.55 -2.77
C PRO A 165 23.12 11.01 -2.76
N ARG A 166 23.68 10.39 -3.80
CA ARG A 166 23.86 8.93 -3.88
C ARG A 166 24.63 8.38 -2.67
N GLY A 167 24.45 7.07 -2.43
CA GLY A 167 25.23 6.32 -1.45
C GLY A 167 24.67 6.38 -0.03
N PHE A 168 23.34 6.31 0.13
CA PHE A 168 22.70 6.19 1.46
C PHE A 168 23.08 7.31 2.44
N LYS A 169 23.29 8.53 1.91
CA LYS A 169 23.72 9.69 2.70
C LYS A 169 22.50 10.46 3.21
N PRO A 170 22.39 10.73 4.52
CA PRO A 170 21.30 11.52 5.09
C PRO A 170 21.12 12.88 4.43
N SER A 171 19.87 13.29 4.24
CA SER A 171 19.48 14.56 3.62
C SER A 171 18.46 15.32 4.47
N ARG A 172 18.32 16.61 4.19
CA ARG A 172 17.24 17.47 4.70
C ARG A 172 16.28 17.92 3.59
N LYS A 173 16.61 17.67 2.32
CA LYS A 173 15.84 18.23 1.19
C LYS A 173 14.53 17.46 1.03
N CYS A 174 13.43 18.18 1.20
CA CYS A 174 12.08 17.64 1.12
C CYS A 174 11.27 18.40 0.06
N HIS A 175 10.34 17.69 -0.55
CA HIS A 175 9.37 18.20 -1.49
C HIS A 175 8.01 17.69 -1.03
N VAL A 176 6.98 18.52 -1.08
CA VAL A 176 5.61 18.10 -0.83
C VAL A 176 4.75 18.49 -2.03
N TYR A 177 3.90 17.57 -2.45
CA TYR A 177 2.83 17.82 -3.40
C TYR A 177 1.51 17.66 -2.67
N THR A 178 0.57 18.57 -2.93
CA THR A 178 -0.76 18.57 -2.31
C THR A 178 -1.80 18.42 -3.41
N MET A 179 -2.51 17.29 -3.39
CA MET A 179 -3.54 16.97 -4.36
C MET A 179 -4.71 17.96 -4.24
N GLY A 180 -5.31 18.36 -5.37
CA GLY A 180 -6.46 19.27 -5.39
C GLY A 180 -6.16 20.74 -5.07
N SER A 181 -4.92 21.11 -4.76
CA SER A 181 -4.58 22.49 -4.36
C SER A 181 -4.61 23.55 -5.49
N GLY A 182 -4.97 23.17 -6.71
CA GLY A 182 -4.88 23.99 -7.93
C GLY A 182 -3.45 24.27 -8.42
N LYS A 183 -2.43 24.09 -7.55
CA LYS A 183 -1.01 24.27 -7.89
C LYS A 183 -0.40 22.96 -8.37
N ASN A 184 -0.08 22.87 -9.65
CA ASN A 184 0.59 21.69 -10.21
C ASN A 184 2.12 21.73 -10.05
N SER A 185 2.62 21.90 -8.81
CA SER A 185 4.07 21.97 -8.54
C SER A 185 4.44 21.44 -7.16
N TRP A 186 5.69 20.99 -7.02
CA TRP A 186 6.25 20.57 -5.73
C TRP A 186 6.70 21.77 -4.92
N ARG A 187 6.21 21.90 -3.69
CA ARG A 187 6.77 22.86 -2.73
C ARG A 187 8.00 22.28 -2.06
N ARG A 188 9.11 23.02 -2.12
CA ARG A 188 10.38 22.65 -1.51
C ARG A 188 10.48 23.16 -0.10
N PHE A 189 11.03 22.35 0.79
CA PHE A 189 11.33 22.74 2.16
C PHE A 189 12.46 21.86 2.73
N LYS A 190 12.89 22.17 3.95
CA LYS A 190 13.96 21.44 4.64
C LYS A 190 13.42 20.78 5.90
N CYS A 191 13.59 19.46 6.01
CA CYS A 191 13.38 18.77 7.29
C CYS A 191 14.45 19.24 8.29
N ARG A 192 14.03 19.54 9.53
CA ARG A 192 14.95 19.91 10.63
C ARG A 192 15.91 18.76 10.95
N LYS A 193 15.47 17.51 10.82
CA LYS A 193 16.28 16.31 11.09
C LYS A 193 16.86 15.76 9.79
N ARG A 194 18.18 15.71 9.71
CA ARG A 194 18.88 15.12 8.56
C ARG A 194 18.85 13.60 8.69
N HIS A 195 18.26 12.91 7.71
CA HIS A 195 18.09 11.46 7.76
C HIS A 195 18.05 10.84 6.36
N TYR A 196 18.26 9.52 6.29
CA TYR A 196 18.10 8.71 5.09
C TYR A 196 16.93 7.74 5.29
N PRO A 197 15.81 7.86 4.54
CA PRO A 197 14.68 6.96 4.72
C PRO A 197 15.02 5.52 4.30
N SER A 198 14.70 4.55 5.15
CA SER A 198 15.10 3.15 4.99
C SER A 198 13.93 2.21 4.68
N THR A 199 12.72 2.51 5.15
CA THR A 199 11.53 1.68 4.91
C THR A 199 10.54 2.36 3.97
N GLU A 200 9.51 1.63 3.54
CA GLU A 200 8.27 2.26 3.06
C GLU A 200 7.53 2.94 4.22
N GLY A 201 6.57 3.80 3.89
CA GLY A 201 5.78 4.54 4.88
C GLY A 201 4.43 3.88 5.17
N LEU A 202 3.96 4.08 6.40
CA LEU A 202 2.59 3.82 6.83
C LEU A 202 1.88 5.16 7.07
N CYS A 203 0.70 5.35 6.50
CA CYS A 203 -0.15 6.47 6.85
C CYS A 203 -1.21 6.03 7.84
N LYS A 204 -1.27 6.67 9.00
CA LYS A 204 -2.31 6.43 10.00
C LYS A 204 -2.70 7.75 10.65
N GLU A 205 -4.01 8.03 10.70
CA GLU A 205 -4.59 9.18 11.41
C GLU A 205 -3.89 10.51 11.09
N GLY A 206 -3.74 10.84 9.80
CA GLY A 206 -3.09 12.08 9.37
C GLY A 206 -1.58 12.14 9.58
N ASN A 207 -0.94 11.03 9.96
CA ASN A 207 0.50 10.95 10.19
C ASN A 207 1.16 9.90 9.29
N LEU A 208 2.27 10.28 8.68
CA LEU A 208 3.15 9.38 7.94
C LEU A 208 4.30 8.90 8.82
N TYR A 209 4.37 7.60 9.03
CA TYR A 209 5.42 6.93 9.78
C TYR A 209 6.36 6.21 8.82
N TYR A 210 7.67 6.34 9.00
CA TYR A 210 8.65 5.58 8.24
C TYR A 210 9.97 5.44 9.01
N GLY A 211 10.62 4.30 8.85
CA GLY A 211 11.95 4.05 9.38
C GLY A 211 13.02 4.80 8.57
N ALA A 212 13.99 5.36 9.27
CA ALA A 212 15.11 6.10 8.68
C ALA A 212 16.42 5.84 9.43
N GLN A 213 17.53 6.28 8.84
CA GLN A 213 18.84 6.35 9.47
C GLN A 213 19.27 7.79 9.70
N SER A 214 19.79 8.05 10.88
CA SER A 214 20.44 9.32 11.24
C SER A 214 21.82 9.46 10.59
N ILE A 215 22.45 10.62 10.79
CA ILE A 215 23.87 10.86 10.43
C ILE A 215 24.79 9.85 11.13
N SER A 216 24.52 9.55 12.40
CA SER A 216 25.28 8.59 13.20
C SER A 216 24.90 7.12 12.92
N ARG A 217 24.24 6.85 11.78
CA ARG A 217 23.78 5.51 11.37
C ARG A 217 22.82 4.82 12.34
N LYS A 218 22.23 5.55 13.29
CA LYS A 218 21.21 5.01 14.20
C LYS A 218 19.86 4.97 13.48
N SER A 219 19.12 3.88 13.65
CA SER A 219 17.74 3.82 13.17
C SER A 219 16.84 4.77 13.96
N LEU A 220 15.90 5.40 13.26
CA LEU A 220 14.94 6.37 13.78
C LEU A 220 13.57 6.04 13.20
N LEU A 221 12.51 6.17 14.01
CA LEU A 221 11.16 6.24 13.48
C LEU A 221 10.80 7.71 13.25
N MET A 222 10.64 8.07 11.98
CA MET A 222 10.20 9.42 11.59
C MET A 222 8.69 9.46 11.55
N ARG A 223 8.11 10.55 12.08
CA ARG A 223 6.70 10.90 11.92
C ARG A 223 6.60 12.23 11.19
N PHE A 224 5.78 12.29 10.15
CA PHE A 224 5.44 13.51 9.41
C PHE A 224 3.93 13.74 9.50
N ASN A 225 3.52 14.84 10.11
CA ASN A 225 2.10 15.21 10.16
C ASN A 225 1.68 15.73 8.78
N VAL A 226 0.68 15.10 8.16
CA VAL A 226 0.25 15.45 6.80
C VAL A 226 -0.36 16.84 6.74
N ARG A 227 -1.09 17.26 7.78
CA ARG A 227 -1.74 18.58 7.83
C ARG A 227 -0.74 19.70 8.01
N SER A 228 -0.01 19.70 9.14
CA SER A 228 0.94 20.75 9.51
C SER A 228 2.28 20.66 8.77
N GLU A 229 2.57 19.51 8.15
CA GLU A 229 3.84 19.21 7.47
C GLU A 229 5.07 19.23 8.38
N GLU A 230 4.85 18.96 9.66
CA GLU A 230 5.89 18.94 10.65
C GLU A 230 6.48 17.55 10.85
N PHE A 231 7.81 17.52 10.98
CA PHE A 231 8.53 16.30 11.31
C PHE A 231 8.76 16.19 12.81
N SER A 232 8.55 15.00 13.33
CA SER A 232 8.96 14.58 14.67
C SER A 232 9.67 13.23 14.60
N VAL A 233 10.42 12.90 15.65
CA VAL A 233 11.15 11.64 15.76
C VAL A 233 10.59 10.91 16.96
N ILE A 234 10.17 9.67 16.74
CA ILE A 234 9.77 8.76 17.80
C ILE A 234 11.00 7.93 18.13
N LYS A 235 11.38 7.92 19.42
CA LYS A 235 12.50 7.11 19.90
C LYS A 235 12.13 5.64 19.74
N LEU A 236 13.03 4.84 19.17
CA LEU A 236 12.86 3.39 19.09
C LEU A 236 13.13 2.75 20.46
N PRO A 237 12.51 1.60 20.77
CA PRO A 237 12.55 0.98 22.10
C PRO A 237 13.96 0.57 22.54
N ASN A 238 14.79 0.13 21.59
CA ASN A 238 16.16 -0.27 21.89
C ASN A 238 17.09 -0.07 20.66
N GLN A 239 18.39 -0.30 20.87
CA GLN A 239 19.39 -0.20 19.80
C GLN A 239 19.40 -1.41 18.84
N GLN A 240 18.68 -2.49 19.16
CA GLN A 240 18.60 -3.68 18.32
C GLN A 240 17.69 -3.46 17.10
N VAL A 241 16.69 -2.58 17.21
CA VAL A 241 15.83 -2.22 16.06
C VAL A 241 16.68 -1.53 15.00
N ASN A 242 16.86 -2.22 13.87
CA ASN A 242 17.67 -1.75 12.76
C ASN A 242 16.99 -2.04 11.43
N PHE A 243 16.45 -0.98 10.80
CA PHE A 243 15.73 -1.09 9.53
C PHE A 243 16.60 -1.60 8.36
N CYS A 244 17.94 -1.57 8.49
CA CYS A 244 18.84 -2.20 7.52
C CYS A 244 19.08 -3.69 7.75
N ARG A 245 18.68 -4.23 8.90
CA ARG A 245 18.91 -5.63 9.29
C ARG A 245 17.60 -6.40 9.45
N GLY A 246 16.66 -6.18 8.53
CA GLY A 246 15.43 -6.96 8.45
C GLY A 246 14.29 -6.53 9.36
N TRP A 247 14.40 -5.37 10.02
CA TRP A 247 13.26 -4.74 10.70
C TRP A 247 12.42 -3.93 9.71
N ASN A 248 11.10 -4.02 9.83
CA ASN A 248 10.14 -3.32 8.99
C ASN A 248 9.05 -2.65 9.83
N LEU A 249 8.46 -1.60 9.27
CA LEU A 249 7.31 -0.91 9.85
C LEU A 249 6.02 -1.57 9.32
N VAL A 250 5.12 -1.98 10.21
CA VAL A 250 3.88 -2.70 9.88
C VAL A 250 2.69 -2.17 10.66
N ASN A 251 1.49 -2.40 10.13
CA ASN A 251 0.24 -2.17 10.85
C ASN A 251 -0.11 -3.47 11.61
N TYR A 252 -0.15 -3.40 12.94
CA TYR A 252 -0.47 -4.52 13.81
C TYR A 252 -1.70 -4.18 14.66
N ASN A 253 -2.84 -4.79 14.34
CA ASN A 253 -4.15 -4.55 14.96
C ASN A 253 -4.50 -3.07 15.02
N GLY A 254 -4.30 -2.37 13.91
CA GLY A 254 -4.50 -0.94 13.79
C GLY A 254 -3.36 -0.11 14.37
N LYS A 255 -2.42 -0.67 15.14
CA LYS A 255 -1.31 0.08 15.78
C LYS A 255 -0.05 0.09 14.90
N ILE A 256 0.82 1.07 15.14
CA ILE A 256 2.13 1.13 14.50
C ILE A 256 3.05 0.16 15.22
N ALA A 257 3.66 -0.77 14.48
CA ALA A 257 4.63 -1.71 15.03
C ALA A 257 5.89 -1.78 14.19
N VAL A 258 7.02 -2.09 14.83
CA VAL A 258 8.26 -2.49 14.16
C VAL A 258 8.48 -3.97 14.40
N ALA A 259 8.65 -4.73 13.33
CA ALA A 259 8.79 -6.17 13.39
C ALA A 259 10.04 -6.63 12.65
N LYS A 260 10.77 -7.57 13.23
CA LYS A 260 11.87 -8.26 12.57
C LYS A 260 11.30 -9.32 11.63
N ASN A 261 12.06 -9.70 10.59
CA ASN A 261 11.74 -10.91 9.84
C ASN A 261 11.64 -12.11 10.79
N VAL A 262 10.71 -13.01 10.49
CA VAL A 262 10.51 -14.24 11.26
C VAL A 262 11.79 -15.07 11.21
N ASP A 263 12.20 -15.58 12.35
CA ASP A 263 13.32 -16.49 12.46
C ASP A 263 12.95 -17.83 11.81
N VAL A 264 13.76 -18.28 10.85
CA VAL A 264 13.42 -19.44 9.99
C VAL A 264 13.41 -20.74 10.79
N ASP A 265 14.25 -20.86 11.81
CA ASP A 265 14.41 -22.09 12.58
C ASP A 265 13.37 -22.20 13.71
N THR A 266 13.14 -21.10 14.42
CA THR A 266 12.23 -21.08 15.58
C THR A 266 10.78 -20.72 15.22
N GLY A 267 10.57 -20.01 14.09
CA GLY A 267 9.27 -19.43 13.76
C GLY A 267 8.92 -18.19 14.60
N ASP A 268 9.91 -17.61 15.30
CA ASP A 268 9.68 -16.47 16.17
C ASP A 268 9.59 -15.16 15.39
N LEU A 269 8.47 -14.47 15.59
CA LEU A 269 8.25 -13.10 15.14
C LEU A 269 8.44 -12.15 16.33
N GLN A 270 9.59 -11.46 16.34
CA GLN A 270 9.86 -10.40 17.31
C GLN A 270 9.33 -9.06 16.82
N MET A 271 8.57 -8.36 17.66
CA MET A 271 8.06 -7.04 17.37
C MET A 271 8.01 -6.11 18.59
N TRP A 272 7.89 -4.83 18.29
CA TRP A 272 7.54 -3.80 19.25
C TRP A 272 6.34 -3.04 18.73
N VAL A 273 5.31 -2.90 19.57
CA VAL A 273 4.06 -2.20 19.23
C VAL A 273 4.04 -0.87 19.96
N LEU A 274 3.79 0.20 19.22
CA LEU A 274 3.63 1.54 19.78
C LEU A 274 2.21 1.68 20.31
N ASP A 275 2.08 1.93 21.60
CA ASP A 275 0.79 2.17 22.24
C ASP A 275 0.31 3.62 22.06
N ASP A 276 -0.86 3.90 22.62
CA ASP A 276 -1.55 5.19 22.48
C ASP A 276 -0.92 6.28 23.35
N MET A 277 -0.10 5.91 24.35
CA MET A 277 0.70 6.82 25.17
C MET A 277 2.06 7.15 24.53
N GLY A 278 2.43 6.43 23.46
CA GLY A 278 3.71 6.58 22.77
C GLY A 278 4.83 5.72 23.36
N GLU A 279 4.49 4.73 24.18
CA GLU A 279 5.41 3.74 24.72
C GLU A 279 5.45 2.48 23.84
N TRP A 280 6.56 1.74 23.93
CA TRP A 280 6.78 0.54 23.13
C TRP A 280 6.63 -0.70 23.98
N LEU A 281 5.76 -1.61 23.54
CA LEU A 281 5.56 -2.91 24.16
C LEU A 281 6.22 -4.00 23.31
N SER A 282 7.10 -4.79 23.91
CA SER A 282 7.72 -5.94 23.22
C SER A 282 6.75 -7.11 23.15
N GLU A 283 6.69 -7.75 21.99
CA GLU A 283 5.95 -8.99 21.79
C GLU A 283 6.80 -9.98 20.97
N ILE A 284 6.79 -11.24 21.37
CA ILE A 284 7.36 -12.35 20.60
C ILE A 284 6.24 -13.34 20.34
N ILE A 285 6.02 -13.67 19.07
CA ILE A 285 5.00 -14.62 18.65
C ILE A 285 5.70 -15.80 17.98
N THR A 286 5.65 -16.96 18.62
CA THR A 286 6.14 -18.22 18.03
C THR A 286 5.06 -18.83 17.16
N ILE A 287 5.36 -19.02 15.88
CA ILE A 287 4.46 -19.61 14.90
C ILE A 287 4.78 -21.10 14.78
N PRO A 288 3.88 -22.01 15.22
CA PRO A 288 4.14 -23.44 15.18
C PRO A 288 4.27 -23.92 13.73
N ARG A 289 5.11 -24.94 13.50
CA ARG A 289 5.32 -25.58 12.19
C ARG A 289 5.78 -24.62 11.09
N TRP A 290 6.40 -23.50 11.46
CA TRP A 290 6.92 -22.51 10.52
C TRP A 290 7.91 -23.12 9.54
N LYS A 291 8.93 -23.83 10.05
CA LYS A 291 9.98 -24.46 9.24
C LYS A 291 9.43 -25.48 8.23
N GLU A 292 8.49 -26.33 8.67
CA GLU A 292 7.78 -27.30 7.82
C GLU A 292 6.97 -26.64 6.71
N THR A 293 6.35 -25.49 6.99
CA THR A 293 5.45 -24.81 6.04
C THR A 293 6.21 -23.96 5.02
N THR A 294 7.37 -23.43 5.44
CA THR A 294 8.12 -22.41 4.69
C THR A 294 9.25 -22.94 3.83
N ASN A 295 9.58 -24.23 3.89
CA ASN A 295 10.69 -24.85 3.15
C ASN A 295 12.01 -24.06 3.27
N ASN A 296 12.30 -23.52 4.47
CA ASN A 296 13.44 -22.65 4.77
C ASN A 296 13.50 -21.31 3.99
N CYS A 297 12.41 -20.90 3.33
CA CYS A 297 12.33 -19.58 2.71
C CYS A 297 12.15 -18.49 3.77
N THR A 298 12.75 -17.31 3.54
CA THR A 298 12.52 -16.12 4.39
C THR A 298 11.18 -15.47 4.05
N TYR A 299 10.38 -15.13 5.06
CA TYR A 299 9.15 -14.35 4.87
C TYR A 299 9.21 -12.99 5.56
N HIS A 300 8.52 -12.02 4.96
CA HIS A 300 8.27 -10.71 5.53
C HIS A 300 6.89 -10.68 6.16
N PHE A 301 6.84 -10.32 7.45
CA PHE A 301 5.59 -9.96 8.09
C PHE A 301 5.05 -8.65 7.49
N LYS A 302 3.79 -8.64 7.08
CA LYS A 302 3.13 -7.48 6.43
C LYS A 302 2.17 -6.73 7.34
N GLY A 303 1.82 -7.31 8.48
CA GLY A 303 0.86 -6.77 9.42
C GLY A 303 -0.32 -7.71 9.62
N THR A 304 -1.41 -7.16 10.14
CA THR A 304 -2.65 -7.91 10.39
C THR A 304 -3.80 -7.44 9.51
N ILE A 305 -4.78 -8.32 9.36
CA ILE A 305 -6.05 -8.06 8.67
C ILE A 305 -7.19 -7.86 9.67
N GLY A 306 -8.41 -7.56 9.18
CA GLY A 306 -9.59 -7.27 10.02
C GLY A 306 -9.91 -8.37 11.05
N THR A 307 -9.63 -9.63 10.71
CA THR A 307 -9.80 -10.80 11.61
C THR A 307 -8.73 -10.90 12.71
N GLY A 308 -7.70 -10.04 12.68
CA GLY A 308 -6.55 -10.10 13.57
C GLY A 308 -5.49 -11.13 13.18
N GLU A 309 -5.68 -11.85 12.06
CA GLU A 309 -4.69 -12.79 11.54
C GLU A 309 -3.44 -12.06 11.03
N LEU A 310 -2.29 -12.70 11.24
CA LEU A 310 -0.99 -12.22 10.81
C LEU A 310 -0.74 -12.68 9.38
N VAL A 311 -0.26 -11.76 8.53
CA VAL A 311 0.01 -12.07 7.12
C VAL A 311 1.50 -11.98 6.81
N PHE A 312 2.00 -13.02 6.14
CA PHE A 312 3.40 -13.14 5.75
C PHE A 312 3.54 -13.41 4.25
N ILE A 313 4.62 -12.91 3.66
CA ILE A 313 4.88 -13.03 2.23
C ILE A 313 6.32 -13.42 2.02
N ALA A 314 6.57 -14.43 1.19
CA ALA A 314 7.92 -14.89 0.94
C ALA A 314 8.77 -13.76 0.31
N ARG A 315 10.04 -13.68 0.73
CA ARG A 315 11.00 -12.68 0.27
C ARG A 315 11.57 -13.02 -1.09
N TYR A 316 11.76 -14.31 -1.35
CA TYR A 316 12.26 -14.87 -2.59
C TYR A 316 11.32 -15.99 -2.98
N PHE A 317 11.00 -16.05 -4.27
CA PHE A 317 10.29 -17.17 -4.86
C PHE A 317 11.31 -17.86 -5.76
N VAL A 318 11.62 -19.12 -5.48
CA VAL A 318 12.50 -19.95 -6.32
C VAL A 318 11.56 -20.91 -7.02
N ASP A 319 11.37 -20.73 -8.33
CA ASP A 319 10.58 -21.58 -9.23
C ASP A 319 9.10 -21.82 -8.84
N GLU A 320 8.61 -21.18 -7.77
CA GLU A 320 7.24 -21.25 -7.25
C GLU A 320 6.49 -19.92 -7.43
N SER A 321 5.16 -20.00 -7.51
CA SER A 321 4.28 -18.83 -7.53
C SER A 321 4.28 -18.09 -6.18
N PRO A 322 3.87 -16.81 -6.13
CA PRO A 322 3.89 -16.06 -4.89
C PRO A 322 3.06 -16.70 -3.77
N ILE A 323 3.68 -16.93 -2.61
CA ILE A 323 3.04 -17.53 -1.44
C ILE A 323 2.70 -16.46 -0.40
N VAL A 324 1.47 -16.52 0.10
CA VAL A 324 0.98 -15.74 1.23
C VAL A 324 0.59 -16.70 2.35
N LEU A 325 1.06 -16.43 3.57
CA LEU A 325 0.69 -17.18 4.76
C LEU A 325 -0.21 -16.35 5.65
N TYR A 326 -1.23 -16.98 6.22
CA TYR A 326 -2.11 -16.41 7.23
C TYR A 326 -1.97 -17.21 8.51
N TYR A 327 -1.71 -16.53 9.62
CA TYR A 327 -1.60 -17.16 10.93
C TYR A 327 -2.61 -16.57 11.91
N ASN A 328 -3.43 -17.42 12.49
CA ASN A 328 -4.38 -17.06 13.53
C ASN A 328 -3.79 -17.37 14.91
N LYS A 329 -3.57 -16.34 15.73
CA LYS A 329 -2.98 -16.47 17.07
C LYS A 329 -3.82 -17.30 18.03
N ASN A 330 -5.15 -17.29 17.87
CA ASN A 330 -6.10 -17.93 18.78
C ASN A 330 -6.23 -19.41 18.46
N THR A 331 -6.49 -19.74 17.18
CA THR A 331 -6.64 -21.13 16.74
C THR A 331 -5.31 -21.83 16.47
N LYS A 332 -4.20 -21.08 16.46
CA LYS A 332 -2.85 -21.55 16.09
C LYS A 332 -2.77 -22.13 14.66
N ASN A 333 -3.76 -21.83 13.83
CA ASN A 333 -3.81 -22.29 12.45
C ASN A 333 -2.89 -21.44 11.57
N LEU A 334 -2.02 -22.09 10.81
CA LEU A 334 -1.17 -21.49 9.78
C LEU A 334 -1.65 -21.99 8.41
N ARG A 335 -2.25 -21.09 7.63
CA ARG A 335 -2.74 -21.36 6.28
C ARG A 335 -1.75 -20.86 5.24
N ARG A 336 -1.54 -21.65 4.18
CA ARG A 336 -0.67 -21.34 3.05
C ARG A 336 -1.52 -21.22 1.78
N PHE A 337 -1.35 -20.11 1.06
CA PHE A 337 -1.99 -19.88 -0.22
C PHE A 337 -0.96 -19.58 -1.29
N THR A 338 -1.09 -20.23 -2.45
CA THR A 338 -0.28 -19.97 -3.62
C THR A 338 -1.08 -19.16 -4.63
N LEU A 339 -0.49 -18.09 -5.17
CA LEU A 339 -1.13 -17.18 -6.11
C LEU A 339 -0.96 -17.60 -7.58
N GLU A 340 -0.88 -18.91 -7.87
CA GLU A 340 -0.55 -19.47 -9.19
C GLU A 340 -1.41 -18.90 -10.32
N GLU A 341 -2.74 -18.93 -10.20
CA GLU A 341 -3.68 -18.45 -11.22
C GLU A 341 -3.41 -17.02 -11.69
N LEU A 342 -2.88 -16.15 -10.82
CA LEU A 342 -2.65 -14.74 -11.17
C LEU A 342 -1.45 -14.55 -12.09
N PHE A 343 -0.52 -15.50 -12.12
CA PHE A 343 0.74 -15.41 -12.86
C PHE A 343 0.86 -16.45 -13.97
N LYS A 344 -0.18 -17.27 -14.23
CA LYS A 344 -0.16 -18.32 -15.27
C LYS A 344 0.13 -17.80 -16.68
N ASP A 345 -0.41 -16.61 -17.00
CA ASP A 345 -0.22 -15.98 -18.32
C ASP A 345 1.06 -15.14 -18.40
N LEU A 346 1.86 -15.11 -17.32
CA LEU A 346 3.13 -14.39 -17.29
C LEU A 346 4.26 -15.37 -17.63
N PRO A 347 5.23 -14.96 -18.47
CA PRO A 347 6.39 -15.79 -18.71
C PRO A 347 7.09 -16.12 -17.39
N PRO A 348 7.71 -17.30 -17.25
CA PRO A 348 8.36 -17.73 -16.03
C PRO A 348 9.28 -16.61 -15.52
N LEU A 349 9.00 -16.17 -14.30
CA LEU A 349 9.73 -15.08 -13.68
C LEU A 349 11.15 -15.59 -13.40
N ASN A 350 12.15 -15.08 -14.12
CA ASN A 350 13.56 -15.36 -13.77
C ASN A 350 13.81 -14.93 -12.31
N HIS A 351 14.78 -15.55 -11.62
CA HIS A 351 15.09 -15.28 -10.19
C HIS A 351 15.25 -13.78 -9.83
N SER A 352 15.62 -12.93 -10.79
CA SER A 352 15.74 -11.47 -10.61
C SER A 352 14.40 -10.70 -10.66
N SER A 353 13.35 -11.28 -11.24
CA SER A 353 12.04 -10.66 -11.46
C SER A 353 11.13 -10.72 -10.23
N TYR A 354 11.39 -11.60 -9.28
CA TYR A 354 10.56 -11.77 -8.08
C TYR A 354 10.63 -10.62 -7.08
N HIS A 355 11.67 -9.78 -7.14
CA HIS A 355 11.70 -8.52 -6.38
C HIS A 355 10.61 -7.53 -6.87
N ASN A 356 9.92 -7.81 -7.97
CA ASN A 356 9.00 -6.91 -8.63
C ASN A 356 7.56 -6.96 -8.10
N ILE A 357 7.25 -7.85 -7.15
CA ILE A 357 5.90 -8.02 -6.60
C ILE A 357 5.80 -7.32 -5.25
N GLN A 358 4.80 -6.46 -5.12
CA GLN A 358 4.41 -5.79 -3.88
C GLN A 358 2.98 -6.17 -3.56
N ILE A 359 2.71 -6.56 -2.32
CA ILE A 359 1.38 -6.94 -1.86
C ILE A 359 1.02 -6.03 -0.70
N PHE A 360 -0.20 -5.51 -0.74
CA PHE A 360 -0.75 -4.60 0.24
C PHE A 360 -2.07 -5.15 0.77
N LEU A 361 -2.21 -5.11 2.09
CA LEU A 361 -3.42 -5.54 2.79
C LEU A 361 -4.40 -4.38 2.92
N ASN A 362 -5.66 -4.70 3.17
CA ASN A 362 -6.71 -3.72 3.48
C ASN A 362 -6.89 -2.63 2.40
N HIS A 363 -6.62 -2.96 1.14
CA HIS A 363 -7.00 -2.11 0.01
C HIS A 363 -8.52 -2.07 -0.11
N ILE A 364 -9.06 -0.94 -0.52
CA ILE A 364 -10.51 -0.75 -0.69
C ILE A 364 -10.78 -0.14 -2.06
N ASP A 365 -11.94 -0.44 -2.61
CA ASP A 365 -12.47 0.26 -3.77
C ASP A 365 -12.82 1.71 -3.41
N SER A 366 -12.69 2.59 -4.39
CA SER A 366 -12.76 4.02 -4.16
C SER A 366 -13.26 4.77 -5.38
N THR A 367 -14.03 5.83 -5.12
CA THR A 367 -14.52 6.79 -6.12
C THR A 367 -13.57 7.97 -6.32
N TRP A 368 -12.44 8.01 -5.61
CA TRP A 368 -11.42 9.05 -5.82
C TRP A 368 -10.86 9.01 -7.25
N LEU A 369 -10.55 10.17 -7.81
CA LEU A 369 -10.11 10.34 -9.21
C LEU A 369 -11.16 10.01 -10.29
N MET A 370 -12.44 9.82 -9.95
CA MET A 370 -13.53 9.68 -10.95
C MET A 370 -13.91 10.99 -11.62
#